data_AF-A0A077B4G4-F1
#
_entry.id   AF-A0A077B4G4-F1
#
_cell.length_a   1.000
_cell.length_b   1.000
_cell.length_c   1.000
_cell.angle_alpha   90.00
_cell.angle_beta   90.00
_cell.angle_gamma   90.00
#
_symmetry.space_group_name_H-M   'P 1'
#
loop_
_entity.id
_entity.type
_entity.pdbx_description
1 polymer ?
#
loop_
_entity_poly.entity_id
_entity_poly.type
_entity_poly.pdbx_seq_one_letter_code
_entity_poly.pdbx_strand_id
1 'polypeptide(L)'
;YAMYDKYFKQPGCTSPSCPAGTGKNSASYLLSWYYAWGGATDANAGWAWRIGSSHNHAGYQNPFAAWALSNVAELRPRGSTAADDWSTSLTRQLQFYTWLQSAEGAIAGGATNSWEGHYATPPSNLPKFHGMTYDWQPVCPDP
;
A
#
# COMPACT_ATOMS: atom_id res chain seq x y z
N TYR A 1 -4.59 6.93 4.09
CA TYR A 1 -5.42 6.00 3.29
C TYR A 1 -4.63 5.18 2.29
N ALA A 2 -3.78 5.80 1.46
CA ALA A 2 -2.94 5.06 0.49
C ALA A 2 -2.07 3.95 1.11
N MET A 3 -1.75 4.02 2.40
CA MET A 3 -0.93 3.01 3.09
C MET A 3 -1.65 1.70 3.42
N TYR A 4 -2.94 1.56 3.13
CA TYR A 4 -3.73 0.39 3.50
C TYR A 4 -4.11 -0.44 2.26
N ASP A 5 -4.20 -1.75 2.47
CA ASP A 5 -4.82 -2.69 1.52
C ASP A 5 -6.21 -2.20 1.07
N LYS A 6 -6.61 -2.53 -0.17
CA LYS A 6 -7.87 -2.08 -0.77
C LYS A 6 -9.08 -2.32 0.12
N TYR A 7 -9.16 -3.51 0.72
CA TYR A 7 -10.25 -3.90 1.62
C TYR A 7 -9.74 -4.20 3.03
N PHE A 8 -8.66 -3.53 3.43
CA PHE A 8 -8.06 -3.64 4.76
C PHE A 8 -7.72 -5.08 5.15
N LYS A 9 -7.35 -5.94 4.19
CA LYS A 9 -6.84 -7.29 4.45
C LYS A 9 -5.38 -7.23 4.90
N GLN A 10 -4.98 -8.20 5.70
CA GLN A 10 -3.58 -8.32 6.14
C GLN A 10 -2.68 -8.73 4.96
N PRO A 11 -1.38 -8.38 4.99
CA PRO A 11 -0.40 -8.88 4.04
C PRO A 11 -0.38 -10.41 3.94
N GLY A 12 -0.24 -10.93 2.72
CA GLY A 12 -0.17 -12.38 2.46
C GLY A 12 -1.53 -13.07 2.36
N CYS A 13 -2.62 -12.30 2.23
CA CYS A 13 -3.94 -12.85 2.00
C CYS A 13 -4.04 -13.52 0.61
N THR A 14 -4.53 -14.75 0.58
CA THR A 14 -4.73 -15.56 -0.64
C THR A 14 -6.16 -16.08 -0.79
N SER A 15 -7.14 -15.34 -0.23
CA SER A 15 -8.58 -15.60 -0.45
C SER A 15 -9.42 -14.37 -0.11
N PRO A 16 -10.53 -14.09 -0.82
CA PRO A 16 -11.48 -13.05 -0.40
C PRO A 16 -11.98 -13.21 1.06
N SER A 17 -12.00 -14.44 1.56
CA SER A 17 -12.43 -14.79 2.91
C SER A 17 -11.37 -14.62 4.01
N CYS A 18 -10.15 -14.14 3.69
CA CYS A 18 -9.16 -13.86 4.73
C CYS A 18 -9.73 -12.94 5.81
N PRO A 19 -9.30 -13.07 7.07
CA PRO A 19 -9.64 -12.12 8.11
C PRO A 19 -9.29 -10.68 7.69
N ALA A 20 -10.16 -9.74 8.05
CA ALA A 20 -9.81 -8.34 7.98
C ALA A 20 -8.65 -8.02 8.94
N GLY A 21 -7.93 -6.94 8.64
CA GLY A 21 -6.96 -6.37 9.55
C GLY A 21 -7.62 -5.74 10.77
N THR A 22 -6.87 -5.68 11.87
CA THR A 22 -7.20 -4.96 13.10
C THR A 22 -6.08 -3.96 13.40
N GLY A 23 -6.44 -2.78 13.90
CA GLY A 23 -5.48 -1.69 14.08
C GLY A 23 -4.82 -1.29 12.75
N LYS A 24 -3.50 -1.48 12.65
CA LYS A 24 -2.71 -1.08 11.47
C LYS A 24 -2.09 -2.27 10.72
N ASN A 25 -2.48 -3.50 11.02
CA ASN A 25 -1.86 -4.68 10.40
C ASN A 25 -2.29 -4.95 8.94
N SER A 26 -3.18 -4.13 8.38
CA SER A 26 -3.45 -4.06 6.93
C SER A 26 -2.70 -2.94 6.23
N ALA A 27 -1.84 -2.21 6.95
CA ALA A 27 -1.02 -1.15 6.36
C ALA A 27 0.25 -1.72 5.71
N SER A 28 0.41 -1.50 4.41
CA SER A 28 1.67 -1.73 3.69
C SER A 28 2.72 -0.68 4.03
N TYR A 29 2.31 0.48 4.55
CA TYR A 29 3.14 1.69 4.74
C TYR A 29 3.82 2.18 3.45
N LEU A 30 3.29 1.80 2.29
CA LEU A 30 3.69 2.31 0.98
C LEU A 30 2.62 3.26 0.44
N LEU A 31 2.98 4.05 -0.56
CA LEU A 31 2.01 4.81 -1.35
C LEU A 31 1.46 3.90 -2.45
N SER A 32 0.29 3.31 -2.20
CA SER A 32 -0.40 2.48 -3.18
C SER A 32 -1.00 3.31 -4.33
N TRP A 33 -1.44 2.64 -5.40
CA TRP A 33 -1.91 3.28 -6.64
C TRP A 33 -3.00 4.34 -6.42
N TYR A 34 -3.88 4.11 -5.45
CA TYR A 34 -4.93 5.05 -5.08
C TYR A 34 -5.45 4.77 -3.67
N TYR A 35 -6.22 5.73 -3.18
CA TYR A 35 -7.29 5.48 -2.24
C TYR A 35 -8.55 6.13 -2.81
N ALA A 36 -9.71 5.62 -2.47
CA ALA A 36 -10.98 6.18 -2.91
C ALA A 36 -12.01 6.19 -1.78
N TRP A 37 -13.03 7.02 -1.94
CA TRP A 37 -14.13 7.15 -1.01
C TRP A 37 -15.40 7.49 -1.78
N GLY A 38 -16.54 7.18 -1.18
CA GLY A 38 -17.84 7.49 -1.74
C GLY A 38 -18.94 7.45 -0.69
N GLY A 39 -20.13 7.90 -1.06
CA GLY A 39 -21.29 7.91 -0.19
C GLY A 39 -22.56 8.20 -0.97
N ALA A 40 -23.69 7.87 -0.35
CA ALA A 40 -24.99 8.15 -0.92
C ALA A 40 -25.24 9.66 -1.03
N THR A 41 -25.88 10.08 -2.12
CA THR A 41 -26.43 11.45 -2.25
C THR A 41 -27.81 11.57 -1.62
N ASP A 42 -28.53 10.45 -1.48
CA ASP A 42 -29.81 10.38 -0.77
C ASP A 42 -29.56 10.21 0.74
N ALA A 43 -30.09 11.16 1.52
CA ALA A 43 -29.99 11.15 2.97
C ALA A 43 -30.67 9.92 3.61
N ASN A 44 -31.61 9.26 2.92
CA ASN A 44 -32.31 8.08 3.42
C ASN A 44 -31.52 6.77 3.22
N ALA A 45 -30.46 6.77 2.40
CA ALA A 45 -29.70 5.54 2.12
C ALA A 45 -28.66 5.23 3.20
N GLY A 46 -28.12 6.24 3.89
CA GLY A 46 -27.32 6.07 5.10
C GLY A 46 -25.98 5.34 4.95
N TRP A 47 -25.34 5.35 3.77
CA TRP A 47 -24.06 4.65 3.54
C TRP A 47 -22.94 5.53 3.00
N ALA A 48 -21.71 5.18 3.37
CA ALA A 48 -20.45 5.70 2.85
C ALA A 48 -19.37 4.61 2.90
N TRP A 49 -18.33 4.75 2.09
CA TRP A 49 -17.24 3.78 2.00
C TRP A 49 -15.88 4.46 1.78
N ARG A 50 -14.82 3.75 2.14
CA ARG A 50 -13.42 4.10 1.87
C ARG A 50 -12.67 2.83 1.47
N ILE A 51 -11.72 2.96 0.55
CA ILE A 51 -10.79 1.89 0.17
C ILE A 51 -9.37 2.47 0.06
N GLY A 52 -8.37 1.63 0.34
CA GLY A 52 -6.99 1.87 -0.08
C GLY A 52 -6.75 1.29 -1.47
N SER A 53 -5.54 0.77 -1.68
CA SER A 53 -5.21 -0.08 -2.82
C SER A 53 -4.21 -1.15 -2.40
N SER A 54 -4.38 -2.36 -2.92
CA SER A 54 -3.49 -3.49 -2.63
C SER A 54 -2.23 -3.49 -3.51
N HIS A 55 -2.17 -2.62 -4.52
CA HIS A 55 -1.08 -2.56 -5.50
C HIS A 55 -0.18 -1.35 -5.23
N ASN A 56 1.12 -1.59 -5.11
CA ASN A 56 2.11 -0.57 -4.81
C ASN A 56 3.16 -0.56 -5.91
N HIS A 57 3.35 0.58 -6.56
CA HIS A 57 4.35 0.78 -7.61
C HIS A 57 5.50 1.63 -7.08
N ALA A 58 6.76 1.25 -7.37
CA ALA A 58 7.94 2.01 -6.98
C ALA A 58 7.90 3.49 -7.40
N GLY A 59 7.34 3.80 -8.58
CA GLY A 59 7.26 5.16 -9.10
C GLY A 59 6.37 6.12 -8.29
N TYR A 60 5.51 5.59 -7.42
CA TYR A 60 4.63 6.40 -6.57
C TYR A 60 5.24 6.73 -5.21
N GLN A 61 6.32 6.06 -4.82
CA GLN A 61 6.92 6.29 -3.51
C GLN A 61 7.57 7.68 -3.48
N ASN A 62 7.58 8.31 -2.32
CA ASN A 62 8.16 9.63 -2.11
C ASN A 62 8.81 9.70 -0.71
N PRO A 63 10.06 9.21 -0.56
CA PRO A 63 10.77 9.23 0.71
C PRO A 63 10.96 10.65 1.25
N PHE A 64 11.09 11.66 0.38
CA PHE A 64 11.23 13.04 0.82
C PHE A 64 9.97 13.56 1.53
N ALA A 65 8.79 13.31 0.96
CA ALA A 65 7.53 13.64 1.61
C ALA A 65 7.35 12.89 2.92
N ALA A 66 7.69 11.59 2.96
CA ALA A 66 7.62 10.79 4.18
C ALA A 66 8.55 11.32 5.27
N TRP A 67 9.77 11.74 4.92
CA TRP A 67 10.71 12.38 5.84
C TRP A 67 10.18 13.72 6.35
N ALA A 68 9.68 14.57 5.47
CA ALA A 68 9.15 15.88 5.83
C ALA A 68 7.98 15.76 6.82
N LEU A 69 7.01 14.89 6.53
CA LEU A 69 5.82 14.69 7.36
C LEU A 69 6.11 14.02 8.71
N SER A 70 7.27 13.37 8.87
CA SER A 70 7.70 12.77 10.14
C SER A 70 8.64 13.67 10.96
N ASN A 71 9.48 14.48 10.32
CA ASN A 71 10.58 15.20 10.98
C ASN A 71 10.41 16.72 11.03
N VAL A 72 9.78 17.34 10.02
CA VAL A 72 9.67 18.81 9.93
C VAL A 72 8.49 19.29 10.76
N ALA A 73 8.74 20.13 11.76
CA ALA A 73 7.74 20.54 12.74
C ALA A 73 6.53 21.23 12.09
N GLU A 74 6.79 22.07 11.09
CA GLU A 74 5.78 22.84 10.34
C GLU A 74 4.90 21.97 9.45
N LEU A 75 5.39 20.79 9.04
CA LEU A 75 4.68 19.86 8.16
C LEU A 75 4.12 18.65 8.90
N ARG A 76 4.38 18.52 10.20
CA ARG A 76 3.93 17.37 11.00
C ARG A 76 2.39 17.32 11.07
N PRO A 77 1.76 16.21 10.63
CA PRO A 77 0.32 16.07 10.73
C PRO A 77 -0.14 16.01 12.19
N ARG A 78 -1.34 16.55 12.47
CA ARG A 78 -1.91 16.61 13.82
C ARG A 78 -2.49 15.29 14.34
N GLY A 79 -2.61 14.28 13.48
CA GLY A 79 -3.11 12.97 13.89
C GLY A 79 -2.19 12.33 14.92
N SER A 80 -2.75 11.75 15.98
CA SER A 80 -2.01 11.26 17.15
C SER A 80 -0.90 10.25 16.85
N THR A 81 -0.99 9.53 15.73
CA THR A 81 0.02 8.56 15.28
C THR A 81 0.55 8.83 13.87
N ALA A 82 0.17 9.96 13.27
CA ALA A 82 0.43 10.21 11.86
C ALA A 82 1.91 10.43 11.55
N ALA A 83 2.65 11.10 12.45
CA ALA A 83 4.10 11.28 12.31
C ALA A 83 4.83 9.93 12.35
N ASP A 84 4.41 9.03 13.25
CA ASP A 84 4.98 7.68 13.37
C ASP A 84 4.66 6.81 12.15
N ASP A 85 3.45 6.96 11.59
CA ASP A 85 3.07 6.27 10.35
C ASP A 85 3.92 6.71 9.17
N TRP A 86 4.20 8.02 9.05
CA TRP A 86 5.10 8.54 8.01
C TRP A 86 6.55 8.15 8.25
N SER A 87 7.01 8.07 9.50
CA SER A 87 8.35 7.57 9.84
C SER A 87 8.50 6.09 9.46
N THR A 88 7.49 5.28 9.76
CA THR A 88 7.41 3.87 9.33
C THR A 88 7.38 3.77 7.80
N SER A 89 6.62 4.63 7.14
CA SER A 89 6.54 4.68 5.68
C SER A 89 7.86 5.08 5.04
N LEU A 90 8.60 6.04 5.58
CA LEU A 90 9.93 6.41 5.09
C LEU A 90 10.85 5.17 5.07
N THR A 91 10.93 4.46 6.19
CA THR A 91 11.75 3.26 6.30
C THR A 91 11.29 2.19 5.30
N ARG A 92 9.98 1.98 5.19
CA ARG A 92 9.39 0.97 4.29
C ARG A 92 9.64 1.30 2.82
N GLN A 93 9.55 2.56 2.42
CA GLN A 93 9.80 3.00 1.04
C GLN A 93 11.25 2.80 0.65
N LEU A 94 12.20 3.11 1.54
CA LEU A 94 13.63 2.85 1.30
C LEU A 94 13.90 1.35 1.16
N GLN A 95 13.34 0.52 2.04
CA GLN A 95 13.41 -0.94 1.90
C GLN A 95 12.83 -1.43 0.56
N PHE A 96 11.73 -0.82 0.10
CA PHE A 96 11.07 -1.19 -1.15
C PHE A 96 11.92 -0.87 -2.37
N TYR A 97 12.56 0.31 -2.41
CA TYR A 97 13.52 0.64 -3.47
C TYR A 97 14.72 -0.31 -3.49
N THR A 98 15.32 -0.61 -2.33
CA THR A 98 16.44 -1.55 -2.24
C THR A 98 16.04 -2.95 -2.70
N TRP A 99 14.84 -3.41 -2.31
CA TRP A 99 14.34 -4.73 -2.70
C TRP A 99 14.05 -4.85 -4.21
N LEU A 100 13.61 -3.76 -4.85
CA LEU A 100 13.27 -3.72 -6.28
C LEU A 100 14.46 -3.40 -7.20
N GLN A 101 15.64 -3.11 -6.64
CA GLN A 101 16.80 -2.76 -7.46
C GLN A 101 17.35 -4.01 -8.17
N SER A 102 17.36 -3.97 -9.49
CA SER A 102 18.00 -4.96 -10.36
C SER A 102 19.52 -4.97 -10.19
N ALA A 103 20.17 -6.02 -10.71
CA ALA A 103 21.63 -6.15 -10.69
C ALA A 103 22.32 -4.99 -11.45
N GLU A 104 21.66 -4.44 -12.47
CA GLU A 104 22.13 -3.31 -13.27
C GLU A 104 21.81 -1.94 -12.64
N GLY A 105 20.99 -1.92 -11.58
CA GLY A 105 20.67 -0.73 -10.80
C GLY A 105 19.33 -0.06 -11.09
N ALA A 106 18.58 -0.52 -12.11
CA ALA A 106 17.21 -0.07 -12.37
C ALA A 106 16.23 -0.57 -11.30
N ILE A 107 15.15 0.17 -11.06
CA ILE A 107 14.12 -0.21 -10.08
C ILE A 107 12.95 -0.89 -10.79
N ALA A 108 12.61 -2.11 -10.38
CA ALA A 108 11.49 -2.88 -10.90
C ALA A 108 10.11 -2.31 -10.48
N GLY A 109 9.03 -2.93 -10.97
CA GLY A 109 7.65 -2.45 -10.82
C GLY A 109 7.20 -2.25 -9.37
N GLY A 110 6.94 -3.35 -8.64
CA GLY A 110 6.45 -3.25 -7.26
C GLY A 110 5.94 -4.55 -6.65
N ALA A 111 4.86 -4.44 -5.88
CA ALA A 111 4.25 -5.58 -5.18
C ALA A 111 2.75 -5.40 -4.96
N THR A 112 2.03 -6.51 -4.84
CA THR A 112 0.60 -6.56 -4.55
C THR A 112 0.28 -7.44 -3.34
N ASN A 113 -0.69 -7.01 -2.53
CA ASN A 113 -1.34 -7.87 -1.53
C ASN A 113 -2.55 -8.64 -2.08
N SER A 114 -3.04 -8.26 -3.26
CA SER A 114 -4.21 -8.88 -3.90
C SER A 114 -3.78 -9.37 -5.28
N TRP A 115 -3.29 -10.61 -5.34
CA TRP A 115 -2.94 -11.23 -6.61
C TRP A 115 -4.16 -11.27 -7.52
N GLU A 116 -3.99 -10.89 -8.79
CA GLU A 116 -5.07 -10.76 -9.78
C GLU A 116 -6.27 -9.89 -9.33
N GLY A 117 -6.05 -9.02 -8.33
CA GLY A 117 -7.08 -8.10 -7.82
C GLY A 117 -8.20 -8.73 -7.01
N HIS A 118 -8.14 -10.04 -6.73
CA HIS A 118 -9.17 -10.78 -5.97
C HIS A 118 -8.59 -11.69 -4.88
N TYR A 119 -7.39 -11.37 -4.40
CA TYR A 119 -6.65 -12.15 -3.41
C TYR A 119 -6.44 -13.60 -3.84
N ALA A 120 -6.10 -13.84 -5.11
CA ALA A 120 -5.75 -15.18 -5.58
C ALA A 120 -4.46 -15.69 -4.89
N THR A 121 -4.20 -16.99 -5.02
CA THR A 121 -2.91 -17.57 -4.63
C THR A 121 -1.85 -17.17 -5.66
N PRO A 122 -0.81 -16.41 -5.28
CA PRO A 122 0.29 -16.09 -6.20
C PRO A 122 1.17 -17.32 -6.49
N PRO A 123 1.92 -17.34 -7.60
CA PRO A 123 2.96 -18.33 -7.83
C PRO A 123 3.96 -18.39 -6.66
N SER A 124 4.29 -19.59 -6.21
CA SER A 124 5.10 -19.81 -4.99
C SER A 124 6.56 -19.40 -5.11
N ASN A 125 7.07 -19.27 -6.33
CA ASN A 125 8.45 -18.88 -6.64
C ASN A 125 8.66 -17.36 -6.67
N LEU A 126 7.61 -16.55 -6.57
CA LEU A 126 7.74 -15.10 -6.57
C LEU A 126 8.21 -14.60 -5.20
N PRO A 127 9.21 -13.70 -5.17
CA PRO A 127 9.68 -13.12 -3.91
C PRO A 127 8.59 -12.27 -3.27
N LYS A 128 8.63 -12.17 -1.94
CA LYS A 128 7.68 -11.40 -1.15
C LYS A 128 8.36 -10.26 -0.41
N PHE A 129 7.68 -9.11 -0.35
CA PHE A 129 8.06 -7.95 0.44
C PHE A 129 7.02 -7.71 1.53
N HIS A 130 7.39 -7.97 2.79
CA HIS A 130 6.47 -7.86 3.94
C HIS A 130 5.13 -8.59 3.72
N GLY A 131 5.18 -9.77 3.08
CA GLY A 131 4.00 -10.59 2.75
C GLY A 131 3.32 -10.28 1.42
N MET A 132 3.62 -9.14 0.78
CA MET A 132 3.11 -8.78 -0.54
C MET A 132 3.94 -9.45 -1.65
N THR A 133 3.30 -9.95 -2.70
CA THR A 133 3.95 -10.65 -3.80
C THR A 133 4.53 -9.67 -4.81
N TYR A 134 5.74 -9.91 -5.30
CA TYR A 134 6.33 -9.16 -6.40
C TYR A 134 5.44 -9.12 -7.64
N ASP A 135 5.35 -7.93 -8.23
CA ASP A 135 4.62 -7.66 -9.47
C ASP A 135 5.47 -6.73 -10.34
N TRP A 136 5.84 -7.21 -11.52
CA TRP A 136 6.71 -6.46 -12.43
C TRP A 136 5.98 -5.32 -13.16
N GLN A 137 4.64 -5.38 -13.23
CA GLN A 137 3.79 -4.37 -13.87
C GLN A 137 2.56 -4.04 -13.01
N PRO A 138 2.72 -3.39 -11.84
CA PRO A 138 1.60 -3.12 -10.96
C PRO A 138 0.48 -2.34 -11.68
N VAL A 139 -0.75 -2.85 -11.54
CA VAL A 139 -2.03 -2.23 -11.97
C VAL A 139 -2.37 -2.31 -13.46
N CYS A 140 -1.53 -1.79 -14.35
CA CYS A 140 -1.88 -1.64 -15.76
C CYS A 140 -0.95 -2.50 -16.65
N PRO A 141 -1.43 -3.63 -17.19
CA PRO A 141 -0.64 -4.50 -18.05
C PRO A 141 -0.64 -4.09 -19.54
N ASP A 142 -1.44 -3.10 -19.93
CA ASP A 142 -1.59 -2.62 -21.30
C ASP A 142 -1.17 -1.13 -21.35
N PRO A 143 0.02 -0.81 -21.90
CA PRO A 143 0.63 0.52 -21.82
C PRO A 143 -0.01 1.57 -22.74
#